data_AF-A0A1G1EFA8-F1
#
_entry.id   AF-A0A1G1EFA8-F1
#
_cell.length_a   1.000
_cell.length_b   1.000
_cell.length_c   1.000
_cell.angle_alpha   90.00
_cell.angle_beta   90.00
_cell.angle_gamma   90.00
#
_symmetry.space_group_name_H-M   'P 1'
#
loop_
_entity.id
_entity.type
_entity.pdbx_description
1 polymer ?
#
loop_
_entity_poly.entity_id
_entity_poly.type
_entity_poly.pdbx_seq_one_letter_code
_entity_poly.pdbx_strand_id
1 'polypeptide(L)'
;VFNKLSAYSKEESDPLLREALALQAYEEGRHADILKYFLKRYNIPFQETPNDPLPNNLEWCFMSTGAGECIDSFFGFGFLHISKSTGDYPVKLIEAMEPIVQEEARHILFIQNWLQFQRHRRPIYLQPAHLFMTGLAFLNAGTKRLMDLKKMGGQSFTIQARQYEKSSSLSPKEFISICLQENKRRLAPYDQDLLRPKLIPRIMNLVKSFL
;
A
#
# COMPACT_ATOMS: atom_id res chain seq x y z
N VAL A 1 0.77 7.71 8.03
CA VAL A 1 -0.17 7.93 6.90
C VAL A 1 -1.38 8.74 7.34
N PHE A 2 -2.09 8.30 8.39
CA PHE A 2 -3.20 8.99 9.06
C PHE A 2 -3.19 10.53 8.99
N ASN A 3 -2.18 11.23 9.54
CA ASN A 3 -2.17 12.70 9.60
C ASN A 3 -2.28 13.37 8.23
N LYS A 4 -1.67 12.77 7.20
CA LYS A 4 -1.69 13.29 5.82
C LYS A 4 -3.08 13.17 5.21
N LEU A 5 -3.72 12.01 5.38
CA LEU A 5 -5.08 11.75 4.89
C LEU A 5 -6.11 12.59 5.63
N SER A 6 -5.99 12.69 6.95
CA SER A 6 -6.82 13.56 7.80
C SER A 6 -6.73 15.02 7.36
N ALA A 7 -5.53 15.52 7.07
CA ALA A 7 -5.33 16.87 6.59
C ALA A 7 -6.00 17.08 5.22
N TYR A 8 -5.74 16.18 4.26
CA TYR A 8 -6.31 16.31 2.91
C TYR A 8 -7.84 16.17 2.88
N SER A 9 -8.42 15.31 3.72
CA SER A 9 -9.88 15.15 3.82
C SER A 9 -10.61 16.47 4.13
N LYS A 10 -9.95 17.39 4.86
CA LYS A 10 -10.51 18.69 5.23
C LYS A 10 -10.49 19.70 4.08
N GLU A 11 -9.67 19.50 3.06
CA GLU A 11 -9.66 20.32 1.85
C GLU A 11 -10.72 19.91 0.84
N GLU A 12 -11.28 18.69 0.95
CA GLU A 12 -12.26 18.21 0.00
C GLU A 12 -13.65 18.82 0.25
N SER A 13 -14.12 19.52 -0.78
CA SER A 13 -15.41 20.19 -0.80
C SER A 13 -16.58 19.22 -0.88
N ASP A 14 -16.47 18.17 -1.71
CA ASP A 14 -17.53 17.18 -1.88
C ASP A 14 -17.73 16.40 -0.57
N PRO A 15 -18.95 16.39 0.01
CA PRO A 15 -19.18 15.80 1.32
C PRO A 15 -18.97 14.28 1.33
N LEU A 16 -19.36 13.58 0.26
CA LEU A 16 -19.20 12.14 0.17
C LEU A 16 -17.73 11.77 0.00
N LEU A 17 -17.00 12.52 -0.82
CA LEU A 17 -15.58 12.27 -1.03
C LEU A 17 -14.76 12.58 0.23
N ARG A 18 -15.11 13.64 0.95
CA ARG A 18 -14.53 13.98 2.25
C ARG A 18 -14.77 12.90 3.29
N GLU A 19 -15.98 12.36 3.37
CA GLU A 19 -16.29 11.23 4.27
C GLU A 19 -15.45 10.00 3.93
N ALA A 20 -15.34 9.65 2.65
CA ALA A 20 -14.51 8.52 2.22
C ALA A 20 -13.02 8.71 2.56
N LEU A 21 -12.47 9.91 2.33
CA LEU A 21 -11.09 10.25 2.70
C LEU A 21 -10.86 10.22 4.22
N ALA A 22 -11.82 10.73 5.00
CA ALA A 22 -11.75 10.72 6.46
C ALA A 22 -11.84 9.29 7.03
N LEU A 23 -12.65 8.42 6.43
CA LEU A 23 -12.73 7.01 6.79
C LEU A 23 -11.39 6.30 6.58
N GLN A 24 -10.73 6.52 5.43
CA GLN A 24 -9.39 5.96 5.21
C GLN A 24 -8.40 6.46 6.26
N ALA A 25 -8.43 7.75 6.60
CA ALA A 25 -7.57 8.29 7.65
C ALA A 25 -7.81 7.57 8.98
N TYR A 26 -9.07 7.44 9.40
CA TYR A 26 -9.42 6.73 10.62
C TYR A 26 -8.86 5.29 10.64
N GLU A 27 -8.99 4.56 9.54
CA GLU A 27 -8.50 3.19 9.41
C GLU A 27 -6.99 3.10 9.54
N GLU A 28 -6.26 4.00 8.87
CA GLU A 28 -4.80 4.13 8.98
C GLU A 28 -4.33 4.44 10.41
N GLY A 29 -5.11 5.26 11.14
CA GLY A 29 -4.87 5.50 12.57
C GLY A 29 -5.02 4.20 13.37
N ARG A 30 -6.11 3.46 13.13
CA ARG A 30 -6.37 2.18 13.79
C ARG A 30 -5.31 1.12 13.44
N HIS A 31 -4.81 1.08 12.22
CA HIS A 31 -3.72 0.17 11.82
C HIS A 31 -2.46 0.44 12.65
N ALA A 32 -2.09 1.72 12.78
CA ALA A 32 -0.96 2.12 13.60
C ALA A 32 -1.16 1.73 15.08
N ASP A 33 -2.36 1.92 15.64
CA ASP A 33 -2.67 1.55 17.02
C ASP A 33 -2.58 0.04 17.25
N ILE A 34 -3.06 -0.77 16.31
CA ILE A 34 -2.95 -2.24 16.38
C ILE A 34 -1.48 -2.68 16.35
N LEU A 35 -0.66 -2.09 15.46
CA LEU A 35 0.77 -2.39 15.41
C LEU A 35 1.50 -1.98 16.70
N LYS A 36 1.22 -0.79 17.24
CA LYS A 36 1.76 -0.35 18.54
C LYS A 36 1.37 -1.30 19.66
N TYR A 37 0.11 -1.75 19.67
CA TYR A 37 -0.36 -2.74 20.63
C TYR A 37 0.42 -4.06 20.51
N PHE A 38 0.63 -4.58 19.29
CA PHE A 38 1.41 -5.80 19.09
C PHE A 38 2.84 -5.67 19.60
N LEU A 39 3.53 -4.58 19.24
CA LEU A 39 4.90 -4.32 19.68
C LEU A 39 4.98 -4.29 21.21
N LYS A 40 4.05 -3.58 21.86
CA LYS A 40 3.96 -3.53 23.32
C LYS A 40 3.65 -4.90 23.94
N ARG A 41 2.69 -5.65 23.37
CA ARG A 41 2.23 -6.93 23.90
C ARG A 41 3.32 -8.00 23.91
N TYR A 42 4.23 -7.94 22.93
CA TYR A 42 5.35 -8.86 22.77
C TYR A 42 6.69 -8.26 23.24
N ASN A 43 6.68 -7.10 23.90
CA ASN A 43 7.88 -6.41 24.40
C ASN A 43 8.96 -6.18 23.31
N ILE A 44 8.52 -5.90 22.08
CA ILE A 44 9.42 -5.55 20.99
C ILE A 44 9.79 -4.08 21.14
N PRO A 45 11.07 -3.72 21.30
CA PRO A 45 11.49 -2.33 21.41
C PRO A 45 11.05 -1.54 20.18
N PHE A 46 10.39 -0.42 20.42
CA PHE A 46 9.95 0.48 19.37
C PHE A 46 10.15 1.92 19.82
N GLN A 47 10.84 2.70 19.00
CA GLN A 47 11.00 4.13 19.19
C GLN A 47 10.03 4.84 18.26
N GLU A 48 9.04 5.52 18.83
CA GLU A 48 8.16 6.38 18.04
C GLU A 48 8.97 7.54 17.45
N THR A 49 8.96 7.62 16.11
CA THR A 49 9.49 8.77 15.40
C THR A 49 8.44 9.90 15.41
N PRO A 50 8.86 11.17 15.58
CA PRO A 50 7.95 12.30 15.41
C PRO A 50 7.27 12.26 14.05
N ASN A 51 6.04 12.78 13.99
CA ASN A 51 5.36 12.96 12.72
C ASN A 51 6.11 13.98 11.86
N ASP A 52 6.30 13.64 10.58
CA ASP A 52 6.77 14.61 9.60
C ASP A 52 5.81 15.81 9.54
N PRO A 53 6.33 17.04 9.32
CA PRO A 53 5.47 18.17 9.04
C PRO A 53 4.62 17.92 7.79
N LEU A 54 3.38 18.43 7.81
CA LEU A 54 2.51 18.34 6.65
C LEU A 54 3.11 19.15 5.49
N PRO A 55 3.14 18.59 4.27
CA PRO A 55 3.61 19.33 3.11
C PRO A 55 2.59 20.39 2.69
N ASN A 56 3.05 21.45 2.04
CA ASN A 56 2.18 22.54 1.55
C ASN A 56 1.16 22.07 0.51
N ASN A 57 1.49 21.05 -0.28
CA ASN A 57 0.59 20.49 -1.29
C ASN A 57 0.02 19.16 -0.78
N LEU A 58 -1.16 19.23 -0.16
CA LEU A 58 -1.82 18.07 0.43
C LEU A 58 -2.38 17.12 -0.62
N GLU A 59 -2.84 17.61 -1.78
CA GLU A 59 -3.27 16.73 -2.88
C GLU A 59 -2.11 15.88 -3.42
N TRP A 60 -0.95 16.50 -3.67
CA TRP A 60 0.27 15.77 -4.04
C TRP A 60 0.68 14.77 -2.96
N CYS A 61 0.54 15.15 -1.69
CA CYS A 61 0.81 14.27 -0.57
C CYS A 61 -0.10 13.03 -0.61
N PHE A 62 -1.42 13.22 -0.77
CA PHE A 62 -2.38 12.12 -0.83
C PHE A 62 -2.10 11.20 -2.03
N MET A 63 -1.88 11.77 -3.21
CA MET A 63 -1.52 11.02 -4.42
C MET A 63 -0.22 10.21 -4.25
N SER A 64 0.83 10.82 -3.71
CA SER A 64 2.12 10.15 -3.52
C SER A 64 2.10 9.08 -2.42
N THR A 65 1.31 9.30 -1.36
CA THR A 65 1.01 8.29 -0.35
C THR A 65 0.28 7.09 -0.95
N GLY A 66 -0.83 7.30 -1.66
CA GLY A 66 -1.60 6.21 -2.26
C GLY A 66 -0.86 5.47 -3.38
N ALA A 67 0.02 6.15 -4.13
CA ALA A 67 0.94 5.49 -5.06
C ALA A 67 1.91 4.54 -4.34
N GLY A 68 2.36 4.91 -3.14
CA GLY A 68 3.14 4.08 -2.26
C GLY A 68 2.37 2.88 -1.72
N GLU A 69 1.16 3.10 -1.21
CA GLU A 69 0.26 2.05 -0.72
C GLU A 69 -0.06 1.01 -1.81
N CYS A 70 -0.20 1.43 -3.07
CA CYS A 70 -0.35 0.48 -4.19
C CYS A 70 0.84 -0.49 -4.32
N ILE A 71 2.05 -0.05 -3.99
CA ILE A 71 3.25 -0.90 -4.01
C ILE A 71 3.29 -1.77 -2.77
N ASP A 72 3.07 -1.17 -1.59
CA ASP A 72 3.16 -1.85 -0.30
C ASP A 72 2.08 -2.93 -0.16
N SER A 73 0.84 -2.62 -0.52
CA SER A 73 -0.27 -3.57 -0.56
C SER A 73 0.04 -4.75 -1.46
N PHE A 74 0.56 -4.51 -2.68
CA PHE A 74 0.85 -5.59 -3.63
C PHE A 74 1.80 -6.64 -3.04
N PHE A 75 2.88 -6.21 -2.38
CA PHE A 75 3.82 -7.12 -1.73
C PHE A 75 3.32 -7.64 -0.38
N GLY A 76 2.63 -6.82 0.39
CA GLY A 76 2.03 -7.18 1.67
C GLY A 76 1.00 -8.30 1.55
N PHE A 77 0.21 -8.30 0.47
CA PHE A 77 -0.76 -9.37 0.17
C PHE A 77 -0.09 -10.72 0.00
N GLY A 78 1.00 -10.76 -0.79
CA GLY A 78 1.76 -11.99 -0.98
C GLY A 78 2.47 -12.43 0.30
N PHE A 79 3.07 -11.48 1.04
CA PHE A 79 3.74 -11.79 2.29
C PHE A 79 2.79 -12.40 3.33
N LEU A 80 1.62 -11.80 3.54
CA LEU A 80 0.64 -12.33 4.50
C LEU A 80 0.21 -13.76 4.16
N HIS A 81 0.00 -14.05 2.87
CA HIS A 81 -0.34 -15.39 2.41
C HIS A 81 0.77 -16.39 2.72
N ILE A 82 2.02 -16.03 2.42
CA ILE A 82 3.15 -16.91 2.65
C ILE A 82 3.34 -17.17 4.14
N SER A 83 3.31 -16.12 4.96
CA SER A 83 3.41 -16.26 6.42
C SER A 83 2.31 -17.15 7.00
N LYS A 84 1.10 -17.16 6.41
CA LYS A 84 0.01 -18.08 6.80
C LYS A 84 0.31 -19.54 6.43
N SER A 85 1.07 -19.75 5.36
CA SER A 85 1.37 -21.08 4.81
C SER A 85 2.62 -21.74 5.38
N THR A 86 3.60 -20.97 5.86
CA THR A 86 4.90 -21.52 6.32
C THR A 86 4.89 -22.04 7.75
N GLY A 87 3.90 -21.63 8.56
CA GLY A 87 3.80 -22.04 9.97
C GLY A 87 4.83 -21.37 10.89
N ASP A 88 5.57 -20.38 10.40
CA ASP A 88 6.60 -19.66 11.17
C ASP A 88 6.01 -18.77 12.26
N TYR A 89 4.73 -18.40 12.14
CA TYR A 89 4.00 -17.57 13.11
C TYR A 89 2.69 -18.22 13.55
N PRO A 90 2.19 -17.91 14.76
CA PRO A 90 0.86 -18.34 15.18
C PRO A 90 -0.20 -17.85 14.20
N VAL A 91 -0.94 -18.77 13.57
CA VAL A 91 -1.94 -18.43 12.53
C VAL A 91 -2.95 -17.39 13.02
N LYS A 92 -3.37 -17.46 14.30
CA LYS A 92 -4.28 -16.48 14.90
C LYS A 92 -3.74 -15.04 14.88
N LEU A 93 -2.43 -14.86 14.97
CA LEU A 93 -1.78 -13.55 14.90
C LEU A 93 -1.87 -12.99 13.47
N ILE A 94 -1.66 -13.85 12.48
CA ILE A 94 -1.77 -13.49 11.06
C ILE A 94 -3.23 -13.17 10.71
N GLU A 95 -4.18 -13.97 11.20
CA GLU A 95 -5.61 -13.76 10.98
C GLU A 95 -6.13 -12.45 11.58
N ALA A 96 -5.53 -11.97 12.66
CA ALA A 96 -5.83 -10.65 13.20
C ALA A 96 -5.45 -9.50 12.25
N MET A 97 -4.50 -9.72 11.33
CA MET A 97 -4.11 -8.75 10.30
C MET A 97 -4.98 -8.85 9.03
N GLU A 98 -5.74 -9.93 8.85
CA GLU A 98 -6.55 -10.14 7.62
C GLU A 98 -7.53 -8.98 7.33
N PRO A 99 -8.25 -8.41 8.33
CA PRO A 99 -9.13 -7.27 8.11
C PRO A 99 -8.36 -6.01 7.69
N ILE A 100 -7.20 -5.75 8.30
CA ILE A 100 -6.31 -4.63 7.96
C ILE A 100 -5.90 -4.75 6.49
N VAL A 101 -5.45 -5.93 6.08
CA VAL A 101 -5.02 -6.18 4.70
C VAL A 101 -6.19 -6.08 3.70
N GLN A 102 -7.42 -6.39 4.12
CA GLN A 102 -8.59 -6.16 3.28
C GLN A 102 -8.96 -4.67 3.17
N GLU A 103 -8.73 -3.88 4.22
CA GLU A 103 -8.92 -2.42 4.21
C GLU A 103 -7.91 -1.75 3.28
N GLU A 104 -6.64 -2.17 3.32
CA GLU A 104 -5.60 -1.77 2.36
C GLU A 104 -6.03 -2.03 0.91
N ALA A 105 -6.67 -3.17 0.64
CA ALA A 105 -7.22 -3.47 -0.69
C ALA A 105 -8.30 -2.47 -1.12
N ARG A 106 -9.12 -1.97 -0.18
CA ARG A 106 -10.10 -0.91 -0.45
C ARG A 106 -9.40 0.44 -0.65
N HIS A 107 -8.33 0.74 0.09
CA HIS A 107 -7.60 1.99 -0.05
C HIS A 107 -6.96 2.12 -1.43
N ILE A 108 -6.28 1.08 -1.91
CA ILE A 108 -5.67 1.07 -3.25
C ILE A 108 -6.73 1.09 -4.36
N LEU A 109 -7.93 0.57 -4.09
CA LEU A 109 -9.06 0.65 -5.01
C LEU A 109 -9.60 2.08 -5.07
N PHE A 110 -9.75 2.71 -3.90
CA PHE A 110 -10.21 4.09 -3.79
C PHE A 110 -9.25 5.04 -4.48
N ILE A 111 -7.95 5.00 -4.19
CA ILE A 111 -6.97 5.91 -4.82
C ILE A 111 -6.97 5.78 -6.33
N GLN A 112 -7.10 4.57 -6.88
CA GLN A 112 -7.14 4.37 -8.33
C GLN A 112 -8.34 5.05 -8.99
N ASN A 113 -9.52 5.01 -8.35
CA ASN A 113 -10.71 5.68 -8.84
C ASN A 113 -10.66 7.19 -8.58
N TRP A 114 -10.14 7.60 -7.42
CA TRP A 114 -9.90 9.01 -7.09
C TRP A 114 -8.94 9.67 -8.09
N LEU A 115 -7.84 9.03 -8.48
CA LEU A 115 -6.92 9.55 -9.50
C LEU A 115 -7.61 9.83 -10.83
N GLN A 116 -8.52 8.94 -11.24
CA GLN A 116 -9.29 9.10 -12.46
C GLN A 116 -10.32 10.21 -12.33
N PHE A 117 -11.05 10.25 -11.22
CA PHE A 117 -12.02 11.29 -10.91
C PHE A 117 -11.35 12.67 -10.92
N GLN A 118 -10.23 12.80 -10.20
CA GLN A 118 -9.47 14.03 -10.13
C GLN A 118 -8.94 14.47 -11.49
N ARG A 119 -8.48 13.54 -12.33
CA ARG A 119 -8.10 13.87 -13.70
C ARG A 119 -9.28 14.46 -14.47
N HIS A 120 -10.46 13.85 -14.43
CA HIS A 120 -11.62 14.31 -15.20
C HIS A 120 -12.32 15.55 -14.64
N ARG A 121 -12.20 15.80 -13.32
CA ARG A 121 -12.69 17.04 -12.70
C ARG A 121 -11.93 18.28 -13.21
N ARG A 122 -10.76 18.09 -13.83
CA ARG A 122 -9.94 19.18 -14.39
C ARG A 122 -10.29 19.46 -15.87
N PRO A 123 -10.09 20.71 -16.32
CA PRO A 123 -10.11 21.06 -17.74
C PRO A 123 -9.24 20.12 -18.57
N ILE A 124 -9.68 19.79 -19.79
CA ILE A 124 -9.06 18.78 -20.67
C ILE A 124 -7.55 19.05 -20.87
N TYR A 125 -7.15 20.32 -21.00
CA TYR A 125 -5.74 20.70 -21.19
C TYR A 125 -4.84 20.48 -19.95
N LEU A 126 -5.42 20.34 -18.75
CA LEU A 126 -4.68 20.01 -17.51
C LEU A 126 -4.63 18.51 -17.23
N GLN A 127 -5.41 17.69 -17.94
CA GLN A 127 -5.44 16.24 -17.73
C GLN A 127 -4.09 15.55 -18.04
N PRO A 128 -3.35 15.94 -19.10
CA PRO A 128 -2.02 15.39 -19.34
C PRO A 128 -1.03 15.71 -18.21
N ALA A 129 -1.10 16.93 -17.66
CA ALA A 129 -0.27 17.32 -16.53
C ALA A 129 -0.58 16.47 -15.28
N HIS A 130 -1.86 16.25 -14.96
CA HIS A 130 -2.24 15.38 -13.86
C HIS A 130 -1.77 13.93 -14.05
N LEU A 131 -1.88 13.40 -15.27
CA LEU A 131 -1.37 12.07 -15.60
C LEU A 131 0.16 11.98 -15.41
N PHE A 132 0.89 12.99 -15.85
CA PHE A 132 2.34 13.08 -15.64
C PHE A 132 2.69 13.10 -14.16
N MET A 133 2.01 13.93 -13.36
CA MET A 133 2.20 13.98 -11.91
C MET A 133 1.88 12.64 -11.23
N THR A 134 0.84 11.94 -11.68
CA THR A 134 0.54 10.58 -11.20
C THR A 134 1.70 9.64 -11.50
N GLY A 135 2.26 9.68 -12.71
CA GLY A 135 3.44 8.91 -13.08
C GLY A 135 4.66 9.22 -12.19
N LEU A 136 4.91 10.51 -11.92
CA LEU A 136 5.96 10.93 -10.99
C LEU A 136 5.73 10.42 -9.57
N ALA A 137 4.49 10.41 -9.09
CA ALA A 137 4.16 9.88 -7.76
C ALA A 137 4.53 8.40 -7.64
N PHE A 138 4.17 7.57 -8.62
CA PHE A 138 4.56 6.16 -8.66
C PHE A 138 6.07 5.96 -8.82
N LEU A 139 6.72 6.73 -9.70
CA LEU A 139 8.17 6.65 -9.90
C LEU A 139 8.93 7.00 -8.60
N ASN A 140 8.53 8.07 -7.92
CA ASN A 140 9.11 8.48 -6.66
C ASN A 140 8.85 7.44 -5.56
N ALA A 141 7.64 6.88 -5.49
CA ALA A 141 7.28 5.86 -4.53
C ALA A 141 8.12 4.58 -4.71
N GLY A 142 8.29 4.12 -5.95
CA GLY A 142 9.13 2.96 -6.27
C GLY A 142 10.62 3.22 -6.03
N THR A 143 11.12 4.40 -6.41
CA THR A 143 12.53 4.79 -6.18
C THR A 143 12.85 4.84 -4.69
N LYS A 144 11.98 5.43 -3.86
CA LYS A 144 12.15 5.46 -2.40
C LYS A 144 12.27 4.05 -1.84
N ARG A 145 11.33 3.16 -2.18
CA ARG A 145 11.37 1.76 -1.73
C ARG A 145 12.65 1.07 -2.18
N LEU A 146 13.06 1.20 -3.44
CA LEU A 146 14.33 0.66 -3.92
C LEU A 146 15.55 1.23 -3.18
N MET A 147 15.54 2.51 -2.81
CA MET A 147 16.60 3.10 -1.99
C MET A 147 16.58 2.55 -0.57
N ASP A 148 15.42 2.35 0.03
CA ASP A 148 15.28 1.74 1.36
C ASP A 148 15.81 0.30 1.33
N LEU A 149 15.51 -0.46 0.27
CA LEU A 149 16.12 -1.78 0.02
C LEU A 149 17.65 -1.71 0.06
N LYS A 150 18.22 -0.77 -0.69
CA LYS A 150 19.68 -0.62 -0.80
C LYS A 150 20.32 -0.17 0.51
N LYS A 151 19.69 0.77 1.23
CA LYS A 151 20.15 1.28 2.52
C LYS A 151 20.13 0.22 3.62
N MET A 152 19.15 -0.67 3.59
CA MET A 152 19.12 -1.85 4.45
C MET A 152 20.09 -2.96 3.97
N GLY A 153 21.05 -2.65 3.08
CA GLY A 153 22.07 -3.61 2.61
C GLY A 153 21.54 -4.65 1.63
N GLY A 154 20.47 -4.34 0.89
CA GLY A 154 19.72 -5.31 0.08
C GLY A 154 18.65 -6.06 0.88
N GLN A 155 18.43 -5.72 2.15
CA GLN A 155 17.47 -6.36 3.03
C GLN A 155 16.18 -5.53 3.20
N SER A 156 15.27 -5.58 2.23
CA SER A 156 13.88 -5.08 2.43
C SER A 156 13.23 -5.75 3.63
N PHE A 157 12.20 -5.12 4.24
CA PHE A 157 11.15 -5.86 4.96
C PHE A 157 10.63 -7.08 4.16
N THR A 158 10.51 -6.98 2.83
CA THR A 158 10.09 -8.04 1.89
C THR A 158 11.16 -9.12 1.59
N ILE A 159 12.45 -8.83 1.78
CA ILE A 159 13.59 -9.75 1.55
C ILE A 159 14.03 -10.36 2.88
N GLN A 160 13.95 -9.61 3.97
CA GLN A 160 14.05 -10.10 5.34
C GLN A 160 12.88 -11.03 5.64
N ALA A 161 11.66 -10.68 5.27
CA ALA A 161 10.52 -11.60 5.25
C ALA A 161 10.90 -12.97 4.65
N ARG A 162 11.48 -12.96 3.45
CA ARG A 162 11.95 -14.15 2.74
C ARG A 162 13.16 -14.84 3.39
N GLN A 163 13.99 -14.11 4.13
CA GLN A 163 15.16 -14.66 4.85
C GLN A 163 14.81 -15.18 6.25
N TYR A 164 13.76 -14.66 6.90
CA TYR A 164 13.32 -15.04 8.24
C TYR A 164 12.29 -16.17 8.23
N GLU A 165 11.57 -16.37 7.12
CA GLU A 165 10.86 -17.62 6.86
C GLU A 165 11.88 -18.72 6.56
N LYS A 166 12.43 -19.32 7.64
CA LYS A 166 13.48 -20.35 7.61
C LYS A 166 13.11 -21.61 6.79
N SER A 167 11.87 -21.69 6.31
CA SER A 167 11.28 -22.82 5.62
C SER A 167 10.88 -22.55 4.16
N SER A 168 10.87 -21.30 3.67
CA SER A 168 10.40 -20.99 2.32
C SER A 168 11.59 -20.83 1.34
N SER A 169 11.99 -21.91 0.69
CA SER A 169 12.87 -21.92 -0.48
C SER A 169 12.21 -21.29 -1.73
N LEU A 170 11.40 -20.25 -1.52
CA LEU A 170 10.47 -19.70 -2.47
C LEU A 170 11.25 -18.81 -3.43
N SER A 171 11.27 -19.12 -4.72
CA SER A 171 11.98 -18.34 -5.73
C SER A 171 11.38 -16.93 -5.88
N PRO A 172 12.13 -15.93 -6.38
CA PRO A 172 11.56 -14.60 -6.62
C PRO A 172 10.35 -14.65 -7.57
N LYS A 173 10.38 -15.59 -8.54
CA LYS A 173 9.31 -15.81 -9.51
C LYS A 173 8.03 -16.31 -8.85
N GLU A 174 8.14 -17.27 -7.94
CA GLU A 174 7.01 -17.79 -7.17
C GLU A 174 6.44 -16.70 -6.25
N PHE A 175 7.29 -15.93 -5.58
CA PHE A 175 6.86 -14.83 -4.71
C PHE A 175 6.00 -13.82 -5.47
N ILE A 176 6.49 -13.36 -6.63
CA ILE A 176 5.72 -12.46 -7.49
C ILE A 176 4.41 -13.11 -7.96
N SER A 177 4.42 -14.41 -8.26
CA SER A 177 3.22 -15.13 -8.67
C SER A 177 2.16 -15.15 -7.56
N ILE A 178 2.57 -15.33 -6.30
CA ILE A 178 1.68 -15.25 -5.13
C ILE A 178 1.15 -13.82 -4.97
N CYS A 179 2.00 -12.80 -5.04
CA CYS A 179 1.55 -11.40 -4.97
C CYS A 179 0.51 -11.07 -6.06
N LEU A 180 0.71 -11.55 -7.30
CA LEU A 180 -0.26 -11.38 -8.39
C LEU A 180 -1.60 -12.06 -8.09
N GLN A 181 -1.56 -13.30 -7.58
CA GLN A 181 -2.75 -14.06 -7.22
C GLN A 181 -3.52 -13.41 -6.08
N GLU A 182 -2.82 -13.02 -5.00
CA GLU A 182 -3.44 -12.41 -3.84
C GLU A 182 -3.97 -11.00 -4.15
N ASN A 183 -3.26 -10.20 -4.95
CA ASN A 183 -3.78 -8.93 -5.44
C ASN A 183 -5.09 -9.11 -6.22
N LYS A 184 -5.18 -10.14 -7.09
CA LYS A 184 -6.43 -10.46 -7.78
C LYS A 184 -7.51 -10.91 -6.81
N ARG A 185 -7.18 -11.81 -5.87
CA ARG A 185 -8.11 -12.37 -4.87
C ARG A 185 -8.73 -11.28 -3.99
N ARG A 186 -7.90 -10.38 -3.46
CA ARG A 186 -8.30 -9.30 -2.54
C ARG A 186 -9.19 -8.26 -3.20
N LEU A 187 -8.97 -8.01 -4.50
CA LEU A 187 -9.74 -7.04 -5.28
C LEU A 187 -10.97 -7.64 -5.98
N ALA A 188 -11.14 -8.96 -5.97
CA ALA A 188 -12.24 -9.66 -6.62
C ALA A 188 -13.64 -9.39 -6.00
N PRO A 189 -13.79 -9.23 -4.67
CA PRO A 189 -15.11 -9.01 -4.07
C PRO A 189 -15.74 -7.64 -4.36
N TYR A 190 -14.94 -6.66 -4.77
CA TYR A 190 -15.45 -5.32 -5.07
C TYR A 190 -16.08 -5.26 -6.47
N ASP A 191 -16.94 -4.27 -6.69
CA ASP A 191 -17.60 -4.00 -7.98
C ASP A 191 -16.59 -4.03 -9.15
N GLN A 192 -16.96 -4.72 -10.24
CA GLN A 192 -16.11 -4.90 -11.41
C GLN A 192 -15.95 -3.62 -12.25
N ASP A 193 -16.91 -2.69 -12.14
CA ASP A 193 -16.88 -1.42 -12.87
C ASP A 193 -15.85 -0.43 -12.28
N LEU A 194 -15.47 -0.63 -11.02
CA LEU A 194 -14.43 0.17 -10.36
C LEU A 194 -13.06 -0.13 -10.95
N LEU A 195 -12.31 0.93 -11.25
CA LEU A 195 -10.95 0.83 -11.77
C LEU A 195 -10.03 0.12 -10.78
N ARG A 196 -9.25 -0.86 -11.27
CA ARG A 196 -8.25 -1.60 -10.47
C ARG A 196 -6.84 -1.03 -10.66
N PRO A 197 -6.01 -0.97 -9.60
CA PRO A 197 -4.60 -0.59 -9.73
C PRO A 197 -3.83 -1.65 -10.53
N LYS A 198 -3.55 -1.33 -11.80
CA LYS A 198 -2.94 -2.28 -12.76
C LYS A 198 -1.44 -2.05 -12.96
N LEU A 199 -0.90 -0.91 -12.56
CA LEU A 199 0.49 -0.54 -12.85
C LEU A 199 1.49 -1.52 -12.21
N ILE A 200 1.44 -1.69 -10.89
CA ILE A 200 2.36 -2.57 -10.17
C ILE A 200 2.19 -4.05 -10.59
N PRO A 201 0.97 -4.62 -10.68
CA PRO A 201 0.79 -5.96 -11.21
C PRO A 201 1.36 -6.17 -12.62
N ARG A 202 1.21 -5.20 -13.53
CA ARG A 202 1.77 -5.29 -14.89
C ARG A 202 3.29 -5.29 -14.91
N ILE A 203 3.91 -4.38 -14.15
CA ILE A 203 5.37 -4.31 -14.04
C ILE A 203 5.90 -5.61 -13.43
N MET A 204 5.28 -6.12 -12.36
CA MET A 204 5.72 -7.34 -11.70
C MET A 204 5.48 -8.59 -12.55
N ASN A 205 4.40 -8.64 -13.32
CA ASN A 205 4.18 -9.73 -14.29
C ASN A 205 5.23 -9.71 -15.42
N LEU A 206 5.69 -8.53 -15.84
CA LEU A 206 6.79 -8.39 -16.78
C LEU A 206 8.10 -8.90 -16.15
N VAL A 207 8.45 -8.44 -14.94
CA VAL A 207 9.64 -8.91 -14.21
C VAL A 207 9.63 -10.42 -14.01
N LYS A 208 8.48 -11.00 -13.63
CA LYS A 208 8.29 -12.46 -13.50
C LYS A 208 8.61 -13.22 -14.79
N SER A 209 8.36 -12.64 -15.96
CA SER A 209 8.65 -13.28 -17.24
C SER A 209 10.15 -13.35 -17.56
N PHE A 210 10.96 -12.52 -16.90
CA PHE A 210 12.42 -12.48 -17.06
C PHE A 210 13.20 -13.23 -15.95
N LEU A 211 12.50 -13.73 -14.92
CA LEU A 211 13.04 -14.57 -13.84
C LEU A 211 12.83 -16.06 -14.14
#